data_AF-A0A5J4R4Z4-F1
#
_entry.id   AF-A0A5J4R4Z4-F1
#
_cell.length_a   1.000
_cell.length_b   1.000
_cell.length_c   1.000
_cell.angle_alpha   90.00
_cell.angle_beta   90.00
_cell.angle_gamma   90.00
#
_symmetry.space_group_name_H-M   'P 1'
#
loop_
_entity.id
_entity.type
_entity.pdbx_description
1 polymer ?
#
loop_
_entity_poly.entity_id
_entity_poly.type
_entity_poly.pdbx_seq_one_letter_code
_entity_poly.pdbx_strand_id
1 'polypeptide(L)'
;MTKSALQIARATYQPKLPKALRGSVKVSEGAATQSVADQEAIKKLFPNTYGMPLIQFVESNETANFPAVNVGVILSGGQAPGGHNV
;
A
#
# COMPACT_ATOMS: atom_id res chain seq x y z
N MET A 1 -0.53 -30.15 10.56
CA MET A 1 -0.30 -29.60 11.92
C MET A 1 -1.63 -29.32 12.57
N THR A 2 -1.79 -29.72 13.83
CA THR A 2 -2.96 -29.37 14.64
C THR A 2 -2.84 -27.90 15.06
N LYS A 3 -3.85 -27.07 14.73
CA LYS A 3 -3.90 -25.66 15.17
C LYS A 3 -4.35 -25.58 16.62
N SER A 4 -3.75 -24.70 17.42
CA SER A 4 -4.22 -24.42 18.78
C SER A 4 -5.56 -23.67 18.77
N ALA A 5 -6.32 -23.76 19.85
CA ALA A 5 -7.57 -23.01 20.00
C ALA A 5 -7.38 -21.49 19.79
N LEU A 6 -6.25 -20.94 20.27
CA LEU A 6 -5.92 -19.52 20.06
C LEU A 6 -5.62 -19.20 18.60
N GLN A 7 -4.92 -20.07 17.87
CA GLN A 7 -4.67 -19.87 16.43
C GLN A 7 -5.97 -19.87 15.63
N ILE A 8 -6.91 -20.76 15.98
CA ILE A 8 -8.24 -20.81 15.37
C ILE A 8 -9.00 -19.52 15.65
N ALA A 9 -9.05 -19.08 16.92
CA ALA A 9 -9.72 -17.84 17.30
C ALA A 9 -9.07 -16.60 16.67
N ARG A 10 -7.74 -16.55 16.54
CA ARG A 10 -7.04 -15.40 15.94
C ARG A 10 -7.29 -15.29 14.44
N ALA A 11 -7.44 -16.42 13.74
CA ALA A 11 -7.70 -16.45 12.31
C ALA A 11 -9.07 -15.86 11.92
N THR A 12 -10.02 -15.74 12.85
CA THR A 12 -11.34 -15.14 12.57
C THR A 12 -11.35 -13.61 12.72
N TYR A 13 -10.27 -13.01 13.22
CA TYR A 13 -10.17 -11.57 13.38
C TYR A 13 -10.16 -10.87 12.01
N GLN A 14 -11.07 -9.92 11.81
CA GLN A 14 -11.10 -9.05 10.64
C GLN A 14 -10.31 -7.75 10.92
N PRO A 15 -9.21 -7.47 10.19
CA PRO A 15 -8.48 -6.21 10.33
C PRO A 15 -9.36 -4.99 10.03
N LYS A 16 -9.15 -3.91 10.77
CA LYS A 16 -9.87 -2.65 10.57
C LYS A 16 -9.34 -1.93 9.33
N LEU A 17 -10.19 -1.73 8.34
CA LEU A 17 -9.86 -0.95 7.15
C LEU A 17 -10.21 0.54 7.32
N PRO A 18 -9.37 1.46 6.80
CA PRO A 18 -9.72 2.88 6.63
C PRO A 18 -11.02 3.03 5.84
N LYS A 19 -11.82 4.05 6.18
CA LYS A 19 -13.14 4.27 5.57
C LYS A 19 -13.07 4.35 4.03
N ALA A 20 -12.07 5.06 3.51
CA ALA A 20 -11.85 5.20 2.08
C ALA A 20 -11.65 3.85 1.36
N LEU A 21 -11.04 2.85 2.00
CA LEU A 21 -10.74 1.55 1.36
C LEU A 21 -11.89 0.54 1.44
N ARG A 22 -13.06 0.92 1.96
CA ARG A 22 -14.23 0.03 2.08
C ARG A 22 -15.12 -0.01 0.83
N GLY A 23 -14.82 0.81 -0.17
CA GLY A 23 -15.58 0.91 -1.41
C GLY A 23 -14.70 1.42 -2.55
N SER A 24 -15.33 1.96 -3.59
CA SER A 24 -14.60 2.57 -4.69
C SER A 24 -13.84 3.82 -4.23
N VAL A 25 -12.64 4.00 -4.76
CA VAL A 25 -11.77 5.15 -4.48
C VAL A 25 -11.42 5.89 -5.74
N LYS A 26 -11.19 7.19 -5.59
CA LYS A 26 -10.55 8.04 -6.59
C LYS A 26 -9.22 8.55 -6.04
N VAL A 27 -8.25 8.73 -6.94
CA VAL A 27 -6.97 9.37 -6.63
C VAL A 27 -7.13 10.88 -6.64
N SER A 28 -6.70 11.53 -5.56
CA SER A 28 -6.46 12.97 -5.48
C SER A 28 -4.96 13.20 -5.37
N GLU A 29 -4.39 13.89 -6.35
CA GLU A 29 -2.97 14.27 -6.36
C GLU A 29 -2.76 15.50 -5.48
N GLY A 30 -1.73 15.43 -4.63
CA GLY A 30 -1.28 16.52 -3.78
C GLY A 30 -0.01 17.17 -4.30
N ALA A 31 0.77 17.77 -3.40
CA ALA A 31 2.02 18.44 -3.75
C ALA A 31 3.08 17.46 -4.28
N ALA A 32 3.91 17.95 -5.21
CA ALA A 32 5.12 17.26 -5.66
C ALA A 32 6.09 17.04 -4.48
N THR A 33 6.74 15.88 -4.45
CA THR A 33 7.70 15.53 -3.40
C THR A 33 9.10 16.05 -3.72
N GLN A 34 9.98 16.04 -2.70
CA GLN A 34 11.40 16.26 -2.89
C GLN A 34 12.19 15.35 -1.95
N SER A 35 13.45 15.09 -2.32
CA SER A 35 14.38 14.41 -1.42
C SER A 35 14.74 15.31 -0.23
N VAL A 36 15.07 14.67 0.90
CA VAL A 36 15.49 15.37 2.12
C VAL A 36 16.82 16.10 1.93
N ALA A 37 17.73 15.53 1.13
CA ALA A 37 19.04 16.09 0.79
C ALA A 37 19.44 15.69 -0.65
N ASP A 38 20.48 16.33 -1.19
CA ASP A 38 21.11 16.01 -2.48
C ASP A 38 20.16 16.09 -3.70
N GLN A 39 19.29 17.11 -3.73
CA GLN A 39 18.20 17.23 -4.68
C GLN A 39 18.65 17.14 -6.14
N GLU A 40 19.75 17.81 -6.50
CA GLU A 40 20.27 17.78 -7.88
C GLU A 40 20.77 16.39 -8.29
N ALA A 41 21.56 15.74 -7.42
CA ALA A 41 22.12 14.42 -7.68
C ALA A 41 21.03 13.35 -7.76
N ILE A 42 20.09 13.36 -6.81
CA ILE A 42 18.98 12.40 -6.78
C ILE A 42 18.04 12.62 -7.97
N LYS A 43 17.73 13.88 -8.32
CA LYS A 43 16.92 14.17 -9.52
C LYS A 43 17.56 13.65 -10.80
N LYS A 44 18.90 13.75 -10.92
CA LYS A 44 19.64 13.19 -12.06
C LYS A 44 19.59 11.66 -12.11
N LEU A 45 19.63 10.99 -10.96
CA LEU A 45 19.56 9.53 -10.88
C LEU A 45 18.16 8.96 -11.18
N PHE A 46 17.11 9.70 -10.84
CA PHE A 46 15.71 9.25 -10.96
C PHE A 46 14.87 10.15 -11.88
N PRO A 47 15.23 10.27 -13.18
CA PRO A 47 14.61 11.23 -14.09
C PRO A 47 13.11 11.00 -14.32
N ASN A 48 12.63 9.77 -14.13
CA ASN A 48 11.24 9.39 -14.42
C ASN A 48 10.34 9.37 -13.17
N THR A 49 10.90 9.49 -11.97
CA THR A 49 10.14 9.30 -10.71
C THR A 49 10.44 10.36 -9.66
N TYR A 50 11.47 11.19 -9.84
CA TYR A 50 11.76 12.27 -8.90
C TYR A 50 10.63 13.31 -8.90
N GLY A 51 10.10 13.61 -7.72
CA GLY A 51 9.08 14.63 -7.55
C GLY A 51 7.65 14.20 -7.87
N MET A 52 7.38 12.90 -7.97
CA MET A 52 6.01 12.40 -8.06
C MET A 52 5.15 12.93 -6.91
N PRO A 53 3.86 13.22 -7.15
CA PRO A 53 2.99 13.85 -6.17
C PRO A 53 2.61 12.89 -5.04
N LEU A 54 2.25 13.46 -3.89
CA LEU A 54 1.54 12.72 -2.86
C LEU A 54 0.18 12.25 -3.39
N ILE A 55 -0.18 11.01 -3.09
CA ILE A 55 -1.46 10.42 -3.50
C ILE A 55 -2.36 10.25 -2.28
N GLN A 56 -3.58 10.78 -2.37
CA GLN A 56 -4.64 10.54 -1.40
C GLN A 56 -5.79 9.79 -2.07
N PHE A 57 -6.29 8.74 -1.41
CA PHE A 57 -7.55 8.11 -1.81
C PHE A 57 -8.72 8.84 -1.16
N VAL A 58 -9.68 9.24 -2.00
CA VAL A 58 -10.97 9.81 -1.59
C VAL A 58 -12.09 8.87 -2.01
N GLU A 59 -13.21 8.92 -1.28
CA GLU A 59 -14.40 8.11 -1.60
C GLU A 59 -14.91 8.46 -3.00
N SER A 60 -15.30 7.44 -3.77
CA SER A 60 -15.87 7.59 -5.10
C SER A 60 -17.08 6.69 -5.27
N ASN A 61 -18.02 7.12 -6.11
CA ASN A 61 -19.14 6.28 -6.56
C ASN A 61 -18.86 5.66 -7.94
N GLU A 62 -17.73 5.98 -8.55
CA GLU A 62 -17.32 5.42 -9.84
C GLU A 62 -16.80 4.00 -9.63
N THR A 63 -17.42 3.04 -10.32
CA THR A 63 -16.96 1.65 -10.36
C THR A 63 -16.07 1.45 -11.57
N ALA A 64 -14.78 1.17 -11.33
CA ALA A 64 -13.86 0.75 -12.37
C ALA A 64 -13.76 -0.78 -12.35
N ASN A 65 -13.86 -1.40 -13.53
CA ASN A 65 -13.63 -2.82 -13.69
C ASN A 65 -12.18 -3.04 -14.13
N PHE A 66 -11.35 -3.57 -13.24
CA PHE A 66 -9.96 -3.87 -13.53
C PHE A 66 -9.81 -5.35 -13.90
N PRO A 67 -8.99 -5.69 -14.90
CA PRO A 67 -8.68 -7.08 -15.20
C PRO A 67 -7.93 -7.73 -14.03
N ALA A 68 -7.97 -9.07 -13.98
CA ALA A 68 -7.13 -9.82 -13.05
C ALA A 68 -5.65 -9.49 -13.28
N VAL A 69 -4.90 -9.34 -12.19
CA VAL A 69 -3.46 -9.02 -12.22
C VAL A 69 -2.66 -10.11 -11.55
N ASN A 70 -1.50 -10.43 -12.13
CA ASN A 70 -0.50 -11.27 -11.47
C ASN A 70 0.41 -10.35 -10.63
N VAL A 71 0.55 -10.64 -9.34
CA VAL A 71 1.34 -9.83 -8.40
C VAL A 71 2.41 -10.70 -7.75
N GLY A 72 3.65 -10.23 -7.79
CA GLY A 72 4.76 -10.80 -7.02
C GLY A 72 4.95 -10.04 -5.70
N VAL A 73 5.13 -10.77 -4.60
CA VAL A 73 5.37 -10.19 -3.27
C VAL A 73 6.71 -10.68 -2.73
N ILE A 74 7.52 -9.77 -2.21
CA ILE A 74 8.82 -10.06 -1.59
C ILE A 74 8.81 -9.56 -0.15
N LEU A 75 9.05 -10.45 0.81
CA LEU A 75 9.34 -10.09 2.21
C LEU A 75 10.86 -10.04 2.38
N SER A 76 11.40 -8.87 2.69
CA SER A 76 12.86 -8.65 2.78
C SER A 76 13.30 -8.21 4.16
N GLY A 77 14.55 -8.52 4.53
CA GLY A 77 15.12 -8.21 5.84
C GLY A 77 14.73 -9.21 6.93
N GLY A 78 14.74 -8.73 8.19
CA GLY A 78 14.38 -9.52 9.36
C GLY A 78 12.87 -9.72 9.49
N GLN A 79 12.48 -10.76 10.22
CA GLN A 79 11.07 -11.08 10.47
C GLN A 79 10.41 -10.00 11.35
N ALA A 80 9.20 -9.58 10.98
CA ALA A 80 8.38 -8.66 11.77
C ALA A 80 6.95 -9.22 11.93
N PRO A 81 6.39 -9.24 13.16
CA PRO A 81 4.99 -9.61 13.37
C PRO A 81 4.04 -8.75 12.53
N GLY A 82 3.16 -9.39 11.76
CA GLY A 82 2.22 -8.73 10.85
C GLY A 82 2.58 -8.83 9.37
N GLY A 83 3.77 -9.33 9.01
CA GLY A 83 4.14 -9.53 7.61
C GLY A 83 3.20 -10.44 6.81
N HIS A 84 2.55 -11.42 7.47
CA HIS A 84 1.52 -12.26 6.84
C HIS A 84 0.16 -11.57 6.65
N ASN A 85 -0.05 -10.38 7.24
CA ASN A 85 -1.27 -9.58 7.10
C ASN A 85 -1.14 -8.48 6.02
N VAL A 86 0.08 -8.24 5.53
CA VAL A 86 0.38 -7.33 4.41
C VAL A 86 -0.02 -8.02 3.11
#